data_AF-A0A7X8FVA0-F1
#
_entry.id   AF-A0A7X8FVA0-F1
#
_cell.length_a   1.000
_cell.length_b   1.000
_cell.length_c   1.000
_cell.angle_alpha   90.00
_cell.angle_beta   90.00
_cell.angle_gamma   90.00
#
_symmetry.space_group_name_H-M   'P 1'
#
loop_
_entity.id
_entity.type
_entity.pdbx_description
1 polymer ?
#
loop_
_entity_poly.entity_id
_entity_poly.type
_entity_poly.pdbx_seq_one_letter_code
_entity_poly.pdbx_strand_id
1 'polypeptide(L)'
;FMATLFPAASTGVTAARNRFIDHAKNWKTGQPAASDVGPAPSLAGDSVYLDSALQAYRTALSVQPDPALASSFAMLLYQGANDTDAALREAETAARLEARSQSCTARANYASLLFLSGKDPAEAERILARLYTETAKIGTEAPSGGVLLAEGFPSDARDILINRTMILRERNDHKRADQLIEYLGKLTTRQNGGTVSFRGIQLGTPATDVPDRWGPPETITYTYFSEIWTYPRLGIVLSFPPAETGSEPRVMEITIASGSPVSPGGDIRTGDTREVFERVFGEPAYRTGDRDVYLVNGMRLSVHYLFNKIRSITAGY
;
A
#
# COMPACT_ATOMS: atom_id res chain seq x y z
N PHE A 1 1.11 13.12 5.11
CA PHE A 1 0.72 13.58 3.77
C PHE A 1 1.71 13.02 2.75
N MET A 2 1.46 11.79 2.30
CA MET A 2 2.07 11.05 1.19
C MET A 2 0.98 10.00 0.83
N ALA A 3 0.62 9.68 -0.40
CA ALA A 3 1.16 10.00 -1.70
C ALA A 3 0.03 9.92 -2.74
N THR A 4 0.33 10.47 -3.90
CA THR A 4 -0.39 10.33 -5.16
C THR A 4 -0.29 8.94 -5.77
N LEU A 5 -1.41 8.57 -6.40
CA LEU A 5 -1.79 7.61 -7.44
C LEU A 5 -3.32 7.84 -7.51
N PHE A 6 -4.00 7.99 -8.67
CA PHE A 6 -5.43 8.40 -8.81
C PHE A 6 -6.24 8.28 -7.52
N PRO A 7 -6.63 9.41 -6.88
CA PRO A 7 -6.81 9.54 -5.42
C PRO A 7 -6.99 8.20 -4.71
N ALA A 8 -5.89 7.47 -4.53
CA ALA A 8 -5.85 6.25 -3.77
C ALA A 8 -5.68 6.69 -2.32
N ALA A 9 -6.73 7.32 -1.81
CA ALA A 9 -7.04 7.23 -0.41
C ALA A 9 -7.24 5.75 -0.08
N SER A 10 -6.15 5.01 0.18
CA SER A 10 -6.27 3.69 0.79
C SER A 10 -4.99 3.20 1.47
N THR A 11 -4.27 4.08 2.18
CA THR A 11 -3.73 3.61 3.46
C THR A 11 -4.91 3.40 4.42
N GLY A 12 -5.57 2.23 4.32
CA GLY A 12 -6.48 1.74 5.36
C GLY A 12 -7.98 1.67 5.05
N VAL A 13 -8.47 2.03 3.86
CA VAL A 13 -9.92 2.00 3.58
C VAL A 13 -10.26 0.96 2.51
N THR A 14 -10.53 -0.27 2.96
CA THR A 14 -11.05 -1.39 2.15
C THR A 14 -12.22 -0.98 1.25
N ALA A 15 -13.04 -0.01 1.67
CA ALA A 15 -14.17 0.49 0.91
C ALA A 15 -13.78 1.27 -0.37
N ALA A 16 -12.70 2.04 -0.39
CA ALA A 16 -12.28 2.80 -1.58
C ALA A 16 -11.75 1.85 -2.67
N ARG A 17 -10.93 0.88 -2.25
CA ARG A 17 -10.44 -0.21 -3.12
C ARG A 17 -11.58 -1.09 -3.65
N ASN A 18 -12.56 -1.46 -2.83
CA ASN A 18 -13.70 -2.25 -3.28
C ASN A 18 -14.61 -1.47 -4.24
N ARG A 19 -14.86 -0.18 -3.99
CA ARG A 19 -15.57 0.69 -4.94
C ARG A 19 -14.86 0.76 -6.28
N PHE A 20 -13.52 0.83 -6.29
CA PHE A 20 -12.74 0.80 -7.52
C PHE A 20 -12.86 -0.55 -8.26
N ILE A 21 -12.73 -1.68 -7.55
CA ILE A 21 -12.88 -3.01 -8.15
C ILE A 21 -14.30 -3.21 -8.70
N ASP A 22 -15.32 -2.78 -7.96
CA ASP A 22 -16.71 -2.86 -8.40
C ASP A 22 -16.98 -1.94 -9.59
N HIS A 23 -16.37 -0.75 -9.64
CA HIS A 23 -16.44 0.12 -10.80
C HIS A 23 -15.74 -0.50 -12.02
N ALA A 24 -14.52 -1.03 -11.84
CA ALA A 24 -13.77 -1.71 -12.91
C ALA A 24 -14.49 -2.95 -13.47
N LYS A 25 -15.22 -3.69 -12.62
CA LYS A 25 -16.06 -4.84 -13.02
C LYS A 25 -17.32 -4.42 -13.79
N ASN A 26 -17.86 -3.25 -13.50
CA ASN A 26 -19.12 -2.76 -14.08
C ASN A 26 -18.91 -1.77 -15.25
N TRP A 27 -17.67 -1.61 -15.71
CA TRP A 27 -17.32 -0.75 -16.83
C TRP A 27 -18.01 -1.18 -18.12
N LYS A 28 -18.76 -0.28 -18.77
CA LYS A 28 -19.39 -0.55 -20.06
C LYS A 28 -18.52 -0.04 -21.22
N THR A 29 -18.34 -0.89 -22.23
CA THR A 29 -17.67 -0.56 -23.50
C THR A 29 -18.23 0.72 -24.11
N GLY A 30 -17.34 1.66 -24.49
CA GLY A 30 -17.70 2.93 -25.12
C GLY A 30 -17.86 4.13 -24.19
N GLN A 31 -17.72 3.95 -22.86
CA GLN A 31 -17.51 5.07 -21.94
C GLN A 31 -16.00 5.38 -21.84
N PRO A 32 -15.55 6.61 -22.13
CA PRO A 32 -14.17 7.03 -21.86
C PRO A 32 -13.93 7.09 -20.35
N ALA A 33 -12.79 6.59 -19.87
CA ALA A 33 -12.43 6.72 -18.46
C ALA A 33 -12.34 8.16 -18.02
N ALA A 34 -11.91 9.03 -18.93
CA ALA A 34 -11.80 10.45 -18.68
C ALA A 34 -13.17 11.11 -18.37
N SER A 35 -14.31 10.59 -18.85
CA SER A 35 -15.61 11.20 -18.55
C SER A 35 -16.16 10.82 -17.17
N ASP A 36 -15.84 9.63 -16.68
CA ASP A 36 -16.36 9.10 -15.41
C ASP A 36 -15.39 9.31 -14.23
N VAL A 37 -14.09 9.56 -14.50
CA VAL A 37 -13.17 10.12 -13.51
C VAL A 37 -13.41 11.63 -13.33
N GLY A 38 -14.21 12.23 -14.22
CA GLY A 38 -14.36 13.67 -14.36
C GLY A 38 -13.03 14.35 -14.71
N PRO A 39 -13.01 15.67 -14.99
CA PRO A 39 -11.82 16.43 -14.59
C PRO A 39 -11.55 16.05 -13.14
N ALA A 40 -10.29 15.77 -12.77
CA ALA A 40 -9.91 15.66 -11.36
C ALA A 40 -10.67 16.77 -10.64
N PRO A 41 -11.51 16.46 -9.62
CA PRO A 41 -12.30 17.50 -8.98
C PRO A 41 -11.30 18.59 -8.69
N SER A 42 -11.50 19.80 -9.26
CA SER A 42 -10.73 20.96 -8.85
C SER A 42 -10.78 20.86 -7.34
N LEU A 43 -9.64 20.70 -6.66
CA LEU A 43 -9.64 20.62 -5.22
C LEU A 43 -10.48 21.81 -4.78
N ALA A 44 -11.72 21.57 -4.36
CA ALA A 44 -12.66 22.60 -4.01
C ALA A 44 -12.19 23.03 -2.64
N GLY A 45 -11.12 23.80 -2.68
CA GLY A 45 -10.23 24.11 -1.60
C GLY A 45 -9.95 25.58 -1.72
N ASP A 46 -10.11 26.26 -0.61
CA ASP A 46 -9.80 27.66 -0.50
C ASP A 46 -8.35 27.90 -0.98
N SER A 47 -8.19 28.85 -1.91
CA SER A 47 -6.93 29.15 -2.59
C SER A 47 -5.80 29.45 -1.59
N VAL A 48 -6.14 29.96 -0.40
CA VAL A 48 -5.19 30.21 0.68
C VAL A 48 -4.52 28.92 1.15
N TYR A 49 -5.26 27.81 1.27
CA TYR A 49 -4.68 26.53 1.65
C TYR A 49 -3.86 25.90 0.53
N LEU A 50 -4.28 26.08 -0.73
CA LEU A 50 -3.49 25.64 -1.87
C LEU A 50 -2.14 26.37 -1.91
N ASP A 51 -2.15 27.70 -1.81
CA ASP A 51 -0.92 28.51 -1.80
C ASP A 51 -0.02 28.15 -0.61
N SER A 52 -0.61 27.96 0.57
CA SER A 52 0.11 27.53 1.77
C SER A 52 0.75 26.15 1.57
N ALA A 53 0.04 25.20 0.95
CA ALA A 53 0.55 23.88 0.65
C ALA A 53 1.70 23.94 -0.37
N LEU A 54 1.52 24.67 -1.48
CA LEU A 54 2.56 24.87 -2.49
C LEU A 54 3.83 25.48 -1.88
N GLN A 55 3.68 26.47 -1.01
CA GLN A 55 4.81 27.08 -0.30
C GLN A 55 5.49 26.10 0.66
N ALA A 56 4.72 25.32 1.42
CA ALA A 56 5.25 24.30 2.32
C ALA A 56 6.05 23.23 1.57
N TYR A 57 5.55 22.76 0.42
CA TYR A 57 6.28 21.83 -0.44
C TYR A 57 7.60 22.43 -0.94
N ARG A 58 7.58 23.67 -1.44
CA ARG A 58 8.80 24.37 -1.90
C ARG A 58 9.82 24.51 -0.77
N THR A 59 9.38 24.93 0.41
CA THR A 59 10.26 25.05 1.58
C THR A 59 10.84 23.70 1.96
N ALA A 60 10.03 22.65 2.05
CA ALA A 60 10.52 21.31 2.39
C ALA A 60 11.54 20.79 1.37
N LEU A 61 11.25 20.91 0.07
CA LEU A 61 12.15 20.49 -1.01
C LEU A 61 13.44 21.31 -1.09
N SER A 62 13.40 22.58 -0.68
CA SER A 62 14.61 23.42 -0.59
C SER A 62 15.55 23.01 0.54
N VAL A 63 14.99 22.43 1.62
CA VAL A 63 15.76 21.95 2.78
C VAL A 63 16.33 20.57 2.48
N GLN A 64 15.49 19.67 1.96
CA GLN A 64 15.87 18.31 1.65
C GLN A 64 15.23 17.86 0.32
N PRO A 65 16.03 17.71 -0.75
CA PRO A 65 15.56 17.11 -1.99
C PRO A 65 15.10 15.67 -1.74
N ASP A 66 13.84 15.40 -2.04
CA ASP A 66 13.22 14.08 -1.90
C ASP A 66 12.36 13.79 -3.14
N PRO A 67 12.68 12.74 -3.94
CA PRO A 67 11.92 12.43 -5.14
C PRO A 67 10.45 12.10 -4.91
N ALA A 68 10.10 11.43 -3.81
CA ALA A 68 8.72 11.09 -3.51
C ALA A 68 7.91 12.36 -3.18
N LEU A 69 8.50 13.25 -2.38
CA LEU A 69 7.91 14.55 -2.06
C LEU A 69 7.80 15.45 -3.30
N ALA A 70 8.83 15.49 -4.15
CA ALA A 70 8.83 16.27 -5.39
C ALA A 70 7.77 15.78 -6.38
N SER A 71 7.59 14.47 -6.49
CA SER A 71 6.52 13.90 -7.33
C SER A 71 5.12 14.17 -6.78
N SER A 72 4.97 14.25 -5.45
CA SER A 72 3.70 14.64 -4.80
C SER A 72 3.40 16.12 -5.05
N PHE A 73 4.42 16.99 -4.98
CA PHE A 73 4.32 18.39 -5.34
C PHE A 73 3.91 18.57 -6.82
N ALA A 74 4.49 17.80 -7.74
CA ALA A 74 4.12 17.82 -9.16
C ALA A 74 2.63 17.51 -9.37
N MET A 75 2.10 16.53 -8.67
CA MET A 75 0.67 16.20 -8.75
C MET A 75 -0.23 17.30 -8.16
N LEU A 76 0.21 17.98 -7.09
CA LEU A 76 -0.49 19.15 -6.55
C LEU A 76 -0.50 20.32 -7.55
N LEU A 77 0.60 20.55 -8.28
CA LEU A 77 0.66 21.54 -9.36
C LEU A 77 -0.35 21.24 -10.46
N TYR A 78 -0.47 19.97 -10.86
CA TYR A 78 -1.43 19.55 -11.88
C TYR A 78 -2.87 19.70 -11.42
N GLN A 79 -3.22 19.20 -10.24
CA GLN A 79 -4.61 19.16 -9.76
C GLN A 79 -5.12 20.49 -9.20
N GLY A 80 -4.25 21.26 -8.52
CA GLY A 80 -4.62 22.47 -7.82
C GLY A 80 -4.29 23.74 -8.59
N ALA A 81 -3.06 23.87 -9.08
CA ALA A 81 -2.61 25.07 -9.78
C ALA A 81 -2.92 25.06 -11.28
N ASN A 82 -3.33 23.89 -11.82
CA ASN A 82 -3.54 23.66 -13.24
C ASN A 82 -2.31 23.98 -14.13
N ASP A 83 -1.10 23.99 -13.53
CA ASP A 83 0.16 24.22 -14.24
C ASP A 83 0.72 22.89 -14.73
N THR A 84 0.13 22.40 -15.80
CA THR A 84 0.43 21.08 -16.38
C THR A 84 1.90 20.98 -16.83
N ASP A 85 2.46 22.05 -17.37
CA ASP A 85 3.84 22.05 -17.87
C ASP A 85 4.85 22.03 -16.73
N ALA A 86 4.64 22.79 -15.65
CA ALA A 86 5.49 22.70 -14.47
C ALA A 86 5.36 21.35 -13.78
N ALA A 87 4.13 20.84 -13.63
CA ALA A 87 3.88 19.53 -13.05
C ALA A 87 4.65 18.42 -13.78
N LEU A 88 4.59 18.39 -15.12
CA LEU A 88 5.29 17.38 -15.92
C LEU A 88 6.81 17.48 -15.79
N ARG A 89 7.37 18.69 -15.79
CA ARG A 89 8.82 18.89 -15.60
C ARG A 89 9.29 18.43 -14.23
N GLU A 90 8.54 18.74 -13.18
CA GLU A 90 8.89 18.35 -11.81
C GLU A 90 8.76 16.83 -11.62
N ALA A 91 7.68 16.23 -12.11
CA ALA A 91 7.49 14.78 -12.05
C ALA A 91 8.58 14.03 -12.82
N GLU A 92 8.97 14.50 -14.01
CA GLU A 92 10.04 13.89 -14.79
C GLU A 92 11.39 13.98 -14.06
N THR A 93 11.70 15.15 -13.48
CA THR A 93 12.93 15.36 -12.72
C THR A 93 12.98 14.45 -11.50
N ALA A 94 11.88 14.37 -10.74
CA ALA A 94 11.75 13.47 -9.60
C ALA A 94 11.93 12.00 -10.01
N ALA A 95 11.29 11.57 -11.09
CA ALA A 95 11.40 10.21 -11.62
C ALA A 95 12.85 9.86 -12.04
N ARG A 96 13.58 10.80 -12.64
CA ARG A 96 14.99 10.62 -13.02
C ARG A 96 15.91 10.51 -11.80
N LEU A 97 15.66 11.30 -10.76
CA LEU A 97 16.43 11.25 -9.51
C LEU A 97 16.17 9.94 -8.75
N GLU A 98 14.91 9.48 -8.71
CA GLU A 98 14.52 8.22 -8.08
C GLU A 98 15.09 6.99 -8.79
N ALA A 99 15.42 7.06 -10.08
CA ALA A 99 15.93 5.91 -10.85
C ALA A 99 17.23 5.28 -10.29
N ARG A 100 17.88 5.93 -9.32
CA ARG A 100 19.06 5.43 -8.59
C ARG A 100 18.73 4.72 -7.27
N SER A 101 17.44 4.63 -6.93
CA SER A 101 16.91 4.17 -5.65
C SER A 101 16.00 2.96 -5.84
N GLN A 102 15.71 2.24 -4.75
CA GLN A 102 14.77 1.10 -4.77
C GLN A 102 13.30 1.55 -4.78
N SER A 103 13.01 2.81 -4.44
CA SER A 103 11.67 3.38 -4.54
C SER A 103 11.23 3.49 -6.00
N CYS A 104 9.93 3.42 -6.25
CA CYS A 104 9.36 3.71 -7.56
C CYS A 104 8.17 4.69 -7.51
N THR A 105 7.99 5.38 -6.38
CA THR A 105 6.91 6.34 -6.15
C THR A 105 6.93 7.48 -7.16
N ALA A 106 8.06 8.13 -7.36
CA ALA A 106 8.19 9.25 -8.28
C ALA A 106 8.00 8.82 -9.74
N ARG A 107 8.55 7.67 -10.13
CA ARG A 107 8.38 7.07 -11.45
C ARG A 107 6.91 6.67 -11.72
N ALA A 108 6.22 6.12 -10.73
CA ALA A 108 4.79 5.78 -10.84
C ALA A 108 3.90 7.03 -10.92
N ASN A 109 4.24 8.08 -10.15
CA ASN A 109 3.56 9.38 -10.23
C ASN A 109 3.76 10.06 -11.58
N TYR A 110 4.98 10.01 -12.13
CA TYR A 110 5.25 10.54 -13.46
C TYR A 110 4.45 9.81 -14.54
N ALA A 111 4.39 8.47 -14.50
CA ALA A 111 3.54 7.70 -15.43
C ALA A 111 2.06 8.09 -15.30
N SER A 112 1.57 8.25 -14.06
CA SER A 112 0.19 8.68 -13.81
C SER A 112 -0.07 10.06 -14.40
N LEU A 113 0.88 10.99 -14.26
CA LEU A 113 0.77 12.35 -14.78
C LEU A 113 0.82 12.40 -16.31
N LEU A 114 1.68 11.60 -16.95
CA LEU A 114 1.73 11.46 -18.42
C LEU A 114 0.40 10.98 -19.00
N PHE A 115 -0.28 10.09 -18.29
CA PHE A 115 -1.61 9.61 -18.66
C PHE A 115 -2.69 10.66 -18.40
N LEU A 116 -2.74 11.21 -17.19
CA LEU A 116 -3.73 12.21 -16.76
C LEU A 116 -3.71 13.46 -17.64
N SER A 117 -2.51 13.96 -17.96
CA SER A 117 -2.36 15.12 -18.83
C SER A 117 -2.58 14.80 -20.32
N GLY A 118 -2.82 13.54 -20.67
CA GLY A 118 -2.94 13.06 -22.04
C GLY A 118 -1.64 13.19 -22.87
N LYS A 119 -0.49 13.47 -22.24
CA LYS A 119 0.74 13.81 -22.96
C LYS A 119 1.37 12.60 -23.63
N ASP A 120 1.50 11.50 -22.89
CA ASP A 120 1.99 10.24 -23.47
C ASP A 120 1.47 9.02 -22.69
N PRO A 121 0.22 8.58 -22.97
CA PRO A 121 -0.33 7.37 -22.37
C PRO A 121 0.44 6.08 -22.72
N ALA A 122 1.19 6.06 -23.83
CA ALA A 122 1.98 4.88 -24.22
C ALA A 122 3.20 4.73 -23.32
N GLU A 123 3.92 5.83 -23.10
CA GLU A 123 5.06 5.88 -22.20
C GLU A 123 4.64 5.59 -20.76
N ALA A 124 3.49 6.13 -20.33
CA ALA A 124 2.92 5.83 -19.03
C ALA A 124 2.73 4.32 -18.81
N GLU A 125 2.13 3.59 -19.77
CA GLU A 125 1.98 2.13 -19.69
C GLU A 125 3.33 1.43 -19.62
N ARG A 126 4.29 1.85 -20.46
CA ARG A 126 5.63 1.27 -20.52
C ARG A 126 6.37 1.42 -19.19
N ILE A 127 6.30 2.59 -18.57
CA ILE A 127 6.88 2.85 -17.24
C ILE A 127 6.23 1.91 -16.22
N LEU A 128 4.90 1.86 -16.12
CA LEU A 128 4.22 1.01 -15.12
C LEU A 128 4.48 -0.48 -15.34
N ALA A 129 4.55 -0.95 -16.59
CA ALA A 129 4.90 -2.33 -16.91
C ALA A 129 6.32 -2.70 -16.43
N ARG A 130 7.27 -1.78 -16.63
CA ARG A 130 8.65 -1.93 -16.14
C ARG A 130 8.68 -1.94 -14.61
N LEU A 131 8.02 -0.98 -13.97
CA LEU A 131 7.97 -0.90 -12.51
C LEU A 131 7.40 -2.18 -11.89
N TYR A 132 6.32 -2.73 -12.45
CA TYR A 132 5.77 -4.01 -11.98
C TYR A 132 6.76 -5.18 -12.10
N THR A 133 7.55 -5.22 -13.17
CA THR A 133 8.58 -6.25 -13.34
C THR A 133 9.71 -6.08 -12.31
N GLU A 134 10.09 -4.85 -12.00
CA GLU A 134 11.06 -4.53 -10.95
C GLU A 134 10.52 -4.92 -9.57
N THR A 135 9.24 -4.62 -9.28
CA THR A 135 8.62 -4.97 -7.99
C THR A 135 8.43 -6.46 -7.78
N ALA A 136 8.15 -7.23 -8.83
CA ALA A 136 8.02 -8.68 -8.75
C ALA A 136 9.37 -9.40 -8.51
N LYS A 137 10.48 -8.87 -9.04
CA LYS A 137 11.81 -9.51 -8.94
C LYS A 137 12.45 -9.39 -7.56
N ILE A 138 12.15 -8.34 -6.80
CA ILE A 138 12.79 -8.07 -5.48
C ILE A 138 12.36 -9.08 -4.39
N GLY A 139 11.36 -9.93 -4.67
CA GLY A 139 11.05 -11.11 -3.85
C GLY A 139 12.09 -12.23 -3.90
N THR A 140 12.98 -12.25 -4.91
CA THR A 140 13.88 -13.39 -5.17
C THR A 140 15.34 -13.19 -4.78
N GLU A 141 15.83 -11.95 -4.72
CA GLU A 141 17.21 -11.66 -4.35
C GLU A 141 17.24 -10.45 -3.43
N ALA A 142 17.59 -10.67 -2.16
CA ALA A 142 18.07 -9.57 -1.33
C ALA A 142 19.32 -9.00 -2.03
N PRO A 143 19.43 -7.67 -2.21
CA PRO A 143 20.66 -7.09 -2.73
C PRO A 143 21.80 -7.56 -1.84
N SER A 144 22.67 -8.37 -2.41
CA SER A 144 23.87 -8.86 -1.75
C SER A 144 24.67 -7.67 -1.22
N GLY A 145 24.66 -7.47 0.10
CA GLY A 145 25.59 -6.57 0.79
C GLY A 145 25.09 -5.18 1.20
N GLY A 146 23.79 -4.85 1.10
CA GLY A 146 23.28 -3.56 1.58
C GLY A 146 22.84 -3.56 3.05
N VAL A 147 23.46 -2.74 3.90
CA VAL A 147 23.07 -2.50 5.32
C VAL A 147 21.77 -1.67 5.46
N LEU A 148 21.16 -1.26 4.34
CA LEU A 148 20.06 -0.30 4.31
C LEU A 148 18.70 -0.99 4.30
N LEU A 149 17.78 -0.46 5.13
CA LEU A 149 16.34 -0.69 4.99
C LEU A 149 15.93 -0.47 3.53
N ALA A 150 15.07 -1.33 2.99
CA ALA A 150 14.52 -1.10 1.65
C ALA A 150 13.80 0.25 1.67
N GLU A 151 14.25 1.21 0.86
CA GLU A 151 13.58 2.51 0.72
C GLU A 151 12.12 2.26 0.32
N GLY A 152 11.21 3.04 0.92
CA GLY A 152 9.78 2.92 0.77
C GLY A 152 9.37 2.64 -0.67
N PHE A 153 9.08 1.37 -0.93
CA PHE A 153 8.42 0.88 -2.12
C PHE A 153 7.06 1.59 -2.26
N PRO A 154 6.35 1.53 -3.40
CA PRO A 154 5.00 2.08 -3.47
C PRO A 154 4.21 1.51 -2.28
N SER A 155 3.30 2.33 -1.75
CA SER A 155 2.41 1.90 -0.66
C SER A 155 1.84 0.53 -0.93
N ASP A 156 1.51 0.23 -2.19
CA ASP A 156 1.08 -1.09 -2.62
C ASP A 156 1.48 -1.38 -4.08
N ALA A 157 2.14 -2.51 -4.35
CA ALA A 157 2.47 -2.91 -5.73
C ALA A 157 1.23 -3.12 -6.62
N ARG A 158 0.06 -3.35 -6.02
CA ARG A 158 -1.22 -3.46 -6.74
C ARG A 158 -1.64 -2.13 -7.36
N ASP A 159 -1.23 -0.99 -6.79
CA ASP A 159 -1.58 0.33 -7.32
C ASP A 159 -0.96 0.55 -8.70
N ILE A 160 0.25 0.02 -8.94
CA ILE A 160 0.91 0.03 -10.26
C ILE A 160 0.04 -0.72 -11.28
N LEU A 161 -0.45 -1.90 -10.90
CA LEU A 161 -1.28 -2.75 -11.76
C LEU A 161 -2.65 -2.13 -12.04
N ILE A 162 -3.24 -1.50 -11.02
CA ILE A 162 -4.50 -0.76 -11.13
C ILE A 162 -4.36 0.37 -12.15
N ASN A 163 -3.35 1.23 -11.99
CA ASN A 163 -3.12 2.33 -12.92
C ASN A 163 -2.84 1.83 -14.33
N ARG A 164 -2.03 0.78 -14.46
CA ARG A 164 -1.75 0.17 -15.77
C ARG A 164 -3.02 -0.37 -16.43
N THR A 165 -3.92 -0.98 -15.66
CA THR A 165 -5.20 -1.49 -16.16
C THR A 165 -6.05 -0.36 -16.73
N MET A 166 -6.14 0.79 -16.04
CA MET A 166 -6.87 1.96 -16.54
C MET A 166 -6.28 2.48 -17.86
N ILE A 167 -4.96 2.61 -17.93
CA ILE A 167 -4.28 3.08 -19.14
C ILE A 167 -4.52 2.12 -20.31
N LEU A 168 -4.47 0.80 -20.07
CA LEU A 168 -4.76 -0.20 -21.10
C LEU A 168 -6.21 -0.12 -21.60
N ARG A 169 -7.18 0.09 -20.69
CA ARG A 169 -8.59 0.29 -21.06
C ARG A 169 -8.77 1.52 -21.96
N GLU A 170 -8.19 2.66 -21.59
CA GLU A 170 -8.26 3.89 -22.40
C GLU A 170 -7.59 3.75 -23.77
N ARG A 171 -6.55 2.92 -23.84
CA ARG A 171 -5.86 2.61 -25.10
C ARG A 171 -6.58 1.52 -25.92
N ASN A 172 -7.78 1.10 -25.53
CA ASN A 172 -8.54 0.01 -26.14
C ASN A 172 -7.83 -1.36 -26.14
N ASP A 173 -6.82 -1.55 -25.29
CA ASP A 173 -6.15 -2.85 -25.07
C ASP A 173 -6.89 -3.65 -23.99
N HIS A 174 -8.16 -3.95 -24.26
CA HIS A 174 -9.06 -4.59 -23.30
C HIS A 174 -8.59 -5.99 -22.91
N LYS A 175 -7.98 -6.73 -23.85
CA LYS A 175 -7.47 -8.08 -23.58
C LYS A 175 -6.43 -8.08 -22.46
N ARG A 176 -5.44 -7.19 -22.52
CA ARG A 176 -4.40 -7.09 -21.47
C ARG A 176 -4.95 -6.49 -20.18
N ALA A 177 -5.91 -5.57 -20.27
CA ALA A 177 -6.61 -5.06 -19.10
C ALA A 177 -7.38 -6.17 -18.36
N ASP A 178 -8.12 -7.01 -19.07
CA ASP A 178 -8.90 -8.12 -18.50
C ASP A 178 -7.99 -9.15 -17.81
N GLN A 179 -6.83 -9.46 -18.40
CA GLN A 179 -5.82 -10.31 -17.78
C GLN A 179 -5.30 -9.74 -16.46
N LEU A 180 -5.07 -8.43 -16.39
CA LEU A 180 -4.66 -7.77 -15.14
C LEU A 180 -5.77 -7.74 -14.10
N ILE A 181 -7.02 -7.55 -14.51
CA ILE A 181 -8.19 -7.59 -13.60
C ILE A 181 -8.33 -9.01 -13.01
N GLU A 182 -8.21 -10.05 -13.83
CA GLU A 182 -8.25 -11.43 -13.37
C GLU A 182 -7.12 -11.71 -12.36
N TYR A 183 -5.90 -11.25 -12.67
CA TYR A 183 -4.76 -11.37 -11.77
C TYR A 183 -4.96 -10.61 -10.45
N LEU A 184 -5.44 -9.37 -10.49
CA LEU A 184 -5.79 -8.58 -9.31
C LEU A 184 -6.89 -9.26 -8.48
N GLY A 185 -7.86 -9.90 -9.14
CA GLY A 185 -8.86 -10.74 -8.50
C GLY A 185 -8.24 -11.94 -7.78
N LYS A 186 -7.23 -12.59 -8.38
CA LYS A 186 -6.46 -13.66 -7.73
C LYS A 186 -5.68 -13.17 -6.50
N LEU A 187 -5.16 -11.94 -6.52
CA LEU A 187 -4.56 -11.28 -5.34
C LEU A 187 -5.57 -10.88 -4.25
N THR A 188 -6.86 -11.12 -4.46
CA THR A 188 -7.91 -10.86 -3.47
C THR A 188 -8.57 -12.15 -2.97
N THR A 189 -8.31 -13.28 -3.61
CA THR A 189 -8.96 -14.55 -3.28
C THR A 189 -8.18 -15.27 -2.17
N ARG A 190 -8.93 -15.94 -1.30
CA ARG A 190 -8.37 -16.76 -0.21
C ARG A 190 -7.47 -17.83 -0.83
N GLN A 191 -6.19 -17.85 -0.45
CA GLN A 191 -5.41 -19.07 -0.62
C GLN A 191 -5.72 -20.01 0.55
N ASN A 192 -5.91 -21.29 0.25
CA ASN A 192 -6.06 -22.34 1.26
C ASN A 192 -4.75 -22.45 2.04
N GLY A 193 -4.79 -22.28 3.36
CA GLY A 193 -3.63 -22.39 4.24
C GLY A 193 -3.99 -22.94 5.62
N GLY A 194 -3.01 -23.04 6.53
CA GLY A 194 -3.24 -23.43 7.92
C GLY A 194 -4.02 -22.37 8.72
N THR A 195 -4.65 -22.75 9.84
CA THR A 195 -5.30 -21.80 10.75
C THR A 195 -4.27 -20.85 11.33
N VAL A 196 -4.37 -19.54 11.02
CA VAL A 196 -3.55 -18.52 11.70
C VAL A 196 -4.18 -18.24 13.05
N SER A 197 -3.42 -18.43 14.12
CA SER A 197 -3.86 -18.14 15.47
C SER A 197 -2.68 -17.70 16.32
N PHE A 198 -2.92 -16.71 17.17
CA PHE A 198 -1.94 -16.13 18.06
C PHE A 198 -2.31 -16.58 19.46
N ARG A 199 -1.87 -17.78 19.88
CA ARG A 199 -2.18 -18.36 21.20
C ARG A 199 -3.69 -18.26 21.57
N GLY A 200 -4.57 -18.59 20.63
CA GLY A 200 -6.03 -18.57 20.84
C GLY A 200 -6.72 -17.24 20.53
N ILE A 201 -5.98 -16.17 20.23
CA ILE A 201 -6.52 -14.91 19.70
C ILE A 201 -6.42 -14.93 18.17
N GLN A 202 -7.45 -14.42 17.50
CA GLN A 202 -7.55 -14.30 16.05
C GLN A 202 -8.12 -12.93 15.67
N LEU A 203 -8.05 -12.57 14.39
CA LEU A 203 -8.82 -11.43 13.90
C LEU A 203 -10.31 -11.68 14.11
N GLY A 204 -11.03 -10.67 14.58
CA GLY A 204 -12.45 -10.78 14.93
C GLY A 204 -12.72 -11.23 16.37
N THR A 205 -11.71 -11.64 17.15
CA THR A 205 -11.87 -11.93 18.59
C THR A 205 -12.44 -10.69 19.30
N PRO A 206 -13.51 -10.82 20.11
CA PRO A 206 -14.04 -9.71 20.90
C PRO A 206 -13.00 -9.16 21.87
N ALA A 207 -12.99 -7.84 22.09
CA ALA A 207 -12.05 -7.20 23.00
C ALA A 207 -12.17 -7.74 24.44
N THR A 208 -13.37 -8.12 24.89
CA THR A 208 -13.59 -8.68 26.24
C THR A 208 -12.99 -10.07 26.43
N ASP A 209 -12.80 -10.85 25.35
CA ASP A 209 -12.23 -12.19 25.42
C ASP A 209 -10.68 -12.18 25.47
N VAL A 210 -10.04 -11.07 25.08
CA VAL A 210 -8.57 -11.00 25.02
C VAL A 210 -7.94 -11.11 26.42
N PRO A 211 -8.42 -10.37 27.46
CA PRO A 211 -7.83 -10.46 28.79
C PRO A 211 -7.92 -11.84 29.44
N ASP A 212 -8.93 -12.65 29.10
CA ASP A 212 -9.06 -14.01 29.61
C ASP A 212 -7.93 -14.93 29.15
N ARG A 213 -7.32 -14.62 28.00
CA ARG A 213 -6.22 -15.41 27.42
C ARG A 213 -4.85 -14.84 27.73
N TRP A 214 -4.71 -13.52 27.65
CA TRP A 214 -3.41 -12.85 27.69
C TRP A 214 -3.21 -11.97 28.92
N GLY A 215 -4.22 -11.86 29.80
CA GLY A 215 -4.27 -10.86 30.86
C GLY A 215 -4.63 -9.47 30.32
N PRO A 216 -4.81 -8.49 31.22
CA PRO A 216 -5.09 -7.12 30.80
C PRO A 216 -3.92 -6.54 29.99
N PRO A 217 -4.18 -5.67 29.00
CA PRO A 217 -3.12 -4.97 28.30
C PRO A 217 -2.35 -4.04 29.25
N GLU A 218 -1.06 -3.86 28.99
CA GLU A 218 -0.21 -2.99 29.80
C GLU A 218 -0.43 -1.52 29.45
N THR A 219 -0.89 -1.23 28.23
CA THR A 219 -1.23 0.13 27.78
C THR A 219 -2.36 0.08 26.76
N ILE A 220 -3.31 1.01 26.90
CA ILE A 220 -4.37 1.27 25.92
C ILE A 220 -4.20 2.72 25.42
N THR A 221 -4.08 2.89 24.11
CA THR A 221 -4.00 4.21 23.46
C THR A 221 -5.15 4.38 22.50
N TYR A 222 -5.83 5.52 22.55
CA TYR A 222 -6.90 5.86 21.63
C TYR A 222 -6.39 6.86 20.61
N THR A 223 -6.56 6.53 19.33
CA THR A 223 -6.40 7.46 18.22
C THR A 223 -7.76 7.77 17.61
N TYR A 224 -7.83 8.76 16.73
CA TYR A 224 -9.06 9.07 16.00
C TYR A 224 -9.60 7.86 15.22
N PHE A 225 -8.72 6.96 14.77
CA PHE A 225 -9.06 5.83 13.89
C PHE A 225 -9.09 4.47 14.58
N SER A 226 -8.57 4.35 15.80
CA SER A 226 -8.37 3.04 16.42
C SER A 226 -8.12 3.11 17.91
N GLU A 227 -8.53 2.07 18.62
CA GLU A 227 -8.02 1.73 19.94
C GLU A 227 -6.86 0.73 19.81
N ILE A 228 -5.77 0.97 20.54
CA ILE A 228 -4.53 0.20 20.43
C ILE A 228 -4.17 -0.38 21.79
N TRP A 229 -4.07 -1.70 21.88
CA TRP A 229 -3.67 -2.40 23.10
C TRP A 229 -2.26 -2.97 22.94
N THR A 230 -1.41 -2.74 23.94
CA THR A 230 -0.01 -3.18 23.90
C THR A 230 0.24 -4.24 24.98
N TYR A 231 0.90 -5.32 24.57
CA TYR A 231 1.35 -6.43 25.41
C TYR A 231 2.88 -6.63 25.29
N PRO A 232 3.71 -5.71 25.80
CA PRO A 232 5.17 -5.82 25.84
C PRO A 232 5.72 -7.22 26.16
N ARG A 233 5.18 -7.92 27.17
CA ARG A 233 5.66 -9.27 27.54
C ARG A 233 5.46 -10.32 26.45
N LEU A 234 4.43 -10.12 25.62
CA LEU A 234 4.17 -10.95 24.46
C LEU A 234 4.81 -10.37 23.19
N GLY A 235 5.34 -9.15 23.22
CA GLY A 235 5.75 -8.43 22.02
C GLY A 235 4.61 -8.27 21.01
N ILE A 236 3.38 -8.04 21.49
CA ILE A 236 2.17 -7.94 20.67
C ILE A 236 1.55 -6.55 20.79
N VAL A 237 1.04 -6.04 19.67
CA VAL A 237 0.13 -4.90 19.60
C VAL A 237 -1.16 -5.34 18.92
N LEU A 238 -2.30 -5.04 19.52
CA LEU A 238 -3.61 -5.21 18.92
C LEU A 238 -4.18 -3.86 18.51
N SER A 239 -4.85 -3.81 17.38
CA SER A 239 -5.67 -2.67 16.98
C SER A 239 -7.13 -3.09 16.88
N PHE A 240 -8.01 -2.21 17.33
CA PHE A 240 -9.46 -2.33 17.26
C PHE A 240 -10.01 -1.13 16.48
N PRO A 241 -11.14 -1.30 15.78
CA PRO A 241 -11.86 -0.16 15.22
C PRO A 241 -12.32 0.77 16.36
N PRO A 242 -12.64 2.03 16.06
CA PRO A 242 -13.26 2.90 17.06
C PRO A 242 -14.57 2.25 17.53
N ALA A 243 -14.83 2.29 18.83
CA ALA A 243 -16.03 1.69 19.39
C ALA A 243 -17.28 2.39 18.81
N GLU A 244 -18.06 1.68 17.99
CA GLU A 244 -19.38 2.16 17.59
C GLU A 244 -20.35 1.94 18.75
N THR A 245 -21.20 2.94 19.03
CA THR A 245 -22.16 2.91 20.13
C THR A 245 -23.00 1.63 20.10
N GLY A 246 -22.86 0.78 21.11
CA GLY A 246 -23.62 -0.46 21.25
C GLY A 246 -23.01 -1.70 20.57
N SER A 247 -21.82 -1.59 19.98
CA SER A 247 -21.07 -2.73 19.45
C SER A 247 -19.80 -2.99 20.26
N GLU A 248 -19.49 -4.27 20.49
CA GLU A 248 -18.23 -4.64 21.10
C GLU A 248 -17.10 -4.60 20.06
N PRO A 249 -15.99 -3.86 20.31
CA PRO A 249 -14.85 -3.83 19.42
C PRO A 249 -14.27 -5.24 19.23
N ARG A 250 -13.82 -5.52 18.01
CA ARG A 250 -13.18 -6.79 17.64
C ARG A 250 -11.78 -6.55 17.13
N VAL A 251 -10.87 -7.49 17.40
CA VAL A 251 -9.48 -7.42 16.95
C VAL A 251 -9.45 -7.24 15.42
N MET A 252 -8.94 -6.11 14.96
CA MET A 252 -8.82 -5.76 13.54
C MET A 252 -7.42 -6.05 13.01
N GLU A 253 -6.40 -5.84 13.84
CA GLU A 253 -5.01 -6.08 13.49
C GLU A 253 -4.24 -6.69 14.67
N ILE A 254 -3.32 -7.61 14.37
CA ILE A 254 -2.39 -8.21 15.34
C ILE A 254 -0.98 -8.01 14.81
N THR A 255 -0.15 -7.24 15.52
CA THR A 255 1.26 -7.06 15.19
C THR A 255 2.15 -7.81 16.17
N ILE A 256 2.95 -8.72 15.64
CA ILE A 256 4.05 -9.41 16.32
C ILE A 256 5.34 -8.61 16.11
N ALA A 257 5.92 -8.12 17.21
CA ALA A 257 7.21 -7.45 17.22
C ALA A 257 8.38 -8.45 17.37
N SER A 258 9.59 -7.97 17.07
CA SER A 258 10.83 -8.75 17.19
C SER A 258 11.01 -9.28 18.63
N GLY A 259 11.37 -10.55 18.75
CA GLY A 259 11.55 -11.24 20.04
C GLY A 259 10.25 -11.77 20.66
N SER A 260 9.10 -11.60 20.00
CA SER A 260 7.83 -12.12 20.52
C SER A 260 7.85 -13.66 20.65
N PRO A 261 7.36 -14.21 21.78
CA PRO A 261 7.17 -15.65 21.96
C PRO A 261 5.83 -16.14 21.37
N VAL A 262 5.10 -15.31 20.64
CA VAL A 262 3.87 -15.66 19.94
C VAL A 262 4.19 -16.00 18.49
N SER A 263 3.57 -17.07 17.99
CA SER A 263 3.68 -17.50 16.59
C SER A 263 2.35 -17.23 15.88
N PRO A 264 2.34 -16.84 14.59
CA PRO A 264 1.12 -16.83 13.78
C PRO A 264 0.64 -18.25 13.40
N GLY A 265 1.45 -19.28 13.65
CA GLY A 265 1.20 -20.67 13.24
C GLY A 265 2.46 -21.33 12.69
N GLY A 266 2.48 -22.67 12.65
CA GLY A 266 3.61 -23.46 12.12
C GLY A 266 4.94 -23.25 12.84
N ASP A 267 4.90 -22.91 14.13
CA ASP A 267 6.05 -22.59 14.99
C ASP A 267 6.97 -21.46 14.48
N ILE A 268 6.48 -20.64 13.55
CA ILE A 268 7.20 -19.48 13.03
C ILE A 268 7.48 -18.46 14.14
N ARG A 269 8.72 -17.98 14.20
CA ARG A 269 9.21 -16.97 15.14
C ARG A 269 9.76 -15.76 14.41
N THR A 270 9.68 -14.61 15.06
CA THR A 270 10.55 -13.49 14.66
C THR A 270 12.01 -13.93 14.81
N GLY A 271 12.84 -13.65 13.79
CA GLY A 271 14.19 -14.20 13.66
C GLY A 271 14.32 -15.45 12.77
N ASP A 272 13.22 -16.09 12.35
CA ASP A 272 13.28 -17.11 11.30
C ASP A 272 13.54 -16.49 9.92
N THR A 273 13.95 -17.30 8.96
CA THR A 273 14.21 -16.81 7.60
C THR A 273 12.97 -16.78 6.73
N ARG A 274 13.03 -16.09 5.60
CA ARG A 274 11.95 -16.09 4.61
C ARG A 274 11.63 -17.50 4.13
N GLU A 275 12.63 -18.33 3.88
CA GLU A 275 12.41 -19.69 3.38
C GLU A 275 11.66 -20.56 4.40
N VAL A 276 11.87 -20.31 5.69
CA VAL A 276 11.13 -21.00 6.77
C VAL A 276 9.67 -20.53 6.79
N PHE A 277 9.42 -19.23 6.65
CA PHE A 277 8.07 -18.67 6.57
C PHE A 277 7.30 -19.22 5.36
N GLU A 278 7.93 -19.21 4.19
CA GLU A 278 7.31 -19.62 2.92
C GLU A 278 7.00 -21.11 2.88
N ARG A 279 7.76 -21.94 3.62
CA ARG A 279 7.43 -23.37 3.78
C ARG A 279 6.09 -23.59 4.49
N VAL A 280 5.67 -22.65 5.35
CA VAL A 280 4.42 -22.75 6.12
C VAL A 280 3.27 -22.01 5.41
N PHE A 281 3.55 -20.81 4.90
CA PHE A 281 2.51 -19.90 4.41
C PHE A 281 2.51 -19.69 2.89
N GLY A 282 3.41 -20.35 2.16
CA GLY A 282 3.57 -20.19 0.72
C GLY A 282 4.33 -18.93 0.33
N GLU A 283 4.40 -18.66 -0.97
CA GLU A 283 5.09 -17.50 -1.53
C GLU A 283 4.30 -16.19 -1.31
N PRO A 284 4.98 -15.03 -1.28
CA PRO A 284 4.32 -13.75 -1.14
C PRO A 284 3.42 -13.46 -2.36
N ALA A 285 2.21 -12.97 -2.08
CA ALA A 285 1.25 -12.57 -3.10
C ALA A 285 1.60 -11.22 -3.75
N TYR A 286 2.05 -10.26 -2.95
CA TYR A 286 2.48 -8.93 -3.40
C TYR A 286 3.33 -8.24 -2.34
N ARG A 287 3.82 -7.03 -2.64
CA ARG A 287 4.62 -6.21 -1.71
C ARG A 287 3.93 -4.88 -1.42
N THR A 288 4.05 -4.41 -0.16
CA THR A 288 3.54 -3.13 0.34
C THR A 288 4.66 -2.46 1.13
N GLY A 289 5.22 -1.36 0.63
CA GLY A 289 6.41 -0.76 1.22
C GLY A 289 7.55 -1.79 1.43
N ASP A 290 8.06 -1.86 2.65
CA ASP A 290 9.12 -2.78 3.08
C ASP A 290 8.64 -4.19 3.47
N ARG A 291 7.35 -4.50 3.25
CA ARG A 291 6.73 -5.76 3.67
C ARG A 291 6.30 -6.61 2.50
N ASP A 292 6.60 -7.90 2.60
CA ASP A 292 6.00 -8.90 1.73
C ASP A 292 4.65 -9.32 2.31
N VAL A 293 3.66 -9.46 1.45
CA VAL A 293 2.29 -9.77 1.84
C VAL A 293 1.91 -11.17 1.41
N TYR A 294 1.49 -11.96 2.37
CA TYR A 294 1.00 -13.33 2.20
C TYR A 294 -0.50 -13.34 2.45
N LEU A 295 -1.23 -14.13 1.67
CA LEU A 295 -2.67 -14.27 1.81
C LEU A 295 -2.96 -15.68 2.34
N VAL A 296 -3.39 -15.79 3.58
CA VAL A 296 -3.57 -17.08 4.27
C VAL A 296 -4.99 -17.14 4.81
N ASN A 297 -5.84 -18.02 4.25
CA ASN A 297 -7.23 -18.21 4.69
C ASN A 297 -8.09 -16.92 4.73
N GLY A 298 -7.80 -15.97 3.85
CA GLY A 298 -8.50 -14.67 3.82
C GLY A 298 -7.97 -13.65 4.83
N MET A 299 -6.85 -13.94 5.49
CA MET A 299 -6.09 -12.98 6.27
C MET A 299 -4.86 -12.54 5.47
N ARG A 300 -4.50 -11.28 5.62
CA ARG A 300 -3.26 -10.69 5.15
C ARG A 300 -2.20 -10.82 6.23
N LEU A 301 -1.09 -11.49 5.95
CA LEU A 301 0.12 -11.44 6.77
C LEU A 301 1.14 -10.56 6.07
N SER A 302 1.39 -9.36 6.61
CA SER A 302 2.42 -8.45 6.14
C SER A 302 3.70 -8.68 6.94
N VAL A 303 4.74 -9.23 6.32
CA VAL A 303 5.99 -9.60 6.97
C VAL A 303 7.10 -8.64 6.58
N HIS A 304 7.72 -8.02 7.59
CA HIS A 304 8.92 -7.21 7.38
C HIS A 304 10.15 -8.10 7.61
N TYR A 305 10.96 -8.26 6.55
CA TYR A 305 12.23 -8.96 6.60
C TYR A 305 13.40 -7.97 6.62
N LEU A 306 14.40 -8.24 7.47
CA LEU A 306 15.68 -7.53 7.46
C LEU A 306 16.81 -8.54 7.58
N PHE A 307 17.73 -8.53 6.61
CA PHE A 307 18.79 -9.54 6.45
C PHE A 307 18.24 -10.97 6.32
N ASN A 308 17.19 -11.14 5.50
CA ASN A 308 16.48 -12.41 5.32
C ASN A 308 15.95 -13.00 6.65
N LYS A 309 15.59 -12.14 7.61
CA LYS A 309 15.09 -12.53 8.92
C LYS A 309 13.81 -11.79 9.24
N ILE A 310 12.79 -12.49 9.72
CA ILE A 310 11.51 -11.90 10.14
C ILE A 310 11.76 -10.93 11.29
N ARG A 311 11.39 -9.67 11.12
CA ARG A 311 11.46 -8.64 12.18
C ARG A 311 10.11 -8.36 12.81
N SER A 312 9.07 -8.35 11.99
CA SER A 312 7.71 -8.24 12.49
C SER A 312 6.74 -8.88 11.52
N ILE A 313 5.58 -9.27 12.04
CA ILE A 313 4.47 -9.82 11.27
C ILE A 313 3.24 -9.04 11.69
N THR A 314 2.48 -8.54 10.73
CA THR A 314 1.22 -7.85 10.98
C THR A 314 0.11 -8.60 10.27
N ALA A 315 -0.84 -9.13 11.04
CA ALA A 315 -2.01 -9.80 10.53
C ALA A 315 -3.21 -8.85 10.50
N GLY A 316 -3.93 -8.79 9.38
CA GLY A 316 -5.15 -8.02 9.21
C GLY A 316 -6.04 -8.61 8.12
N TYR A 317 -7.18 -7.97 7.85
CA TYR A 317 -8.03 -8.27 6.70
C TYR A 317 -7.65 -7.46 5.46
#